data_AF-A0A0Q5QS13-F1
#
_entry.id   AF-A0A0Q5QS13-F1
#
_cell.length_a   1.000
_cell.length_b   1.000
_cell.length_c   1.000
_cell.angle_alpha   90.00
_cell.angle_beta   90.00
_cell.angle_gamma   90.00
#
_symmetry.space_group_name_H-M   'P 1'
#
loop_
_entity.id
_entity.type
_entity.pdbx_description
1 polymer ?
#
loop_
_entity_poly.entity_id
_entity_poly.type
_entity_poly.pdbx_seq_one_letter_code
_entity_poly.pdbx_strand_id
1 'polypeptide(L)'
;MDREYRELATETSYISAVSDLASIARSRRNILQLSQSHIAEQASVGRRFIIDFESGKPSIQMDKVFQVCYALDIELMAKRSRQKNKLLVPVEFMGRAR
;
A
#
# COMPACT_ATOMS: atom_id res chain seq x y z
N MET A 1 3.53 -30.31 4.79
CA MET A 1 4.20 -29.03 5.14
C MET A 1 4.78 -28.31 3.91
N ASP A 2 4.25 -28.63 2.73
CA ASP A 2 3.45 -27.81 1.82
C ASP A 2 3.97 -26.43 1.38
N ARG A 3 4.24 -26.42 0.06
CA ARG A 3 4.20 -25.35 -0.94
C ARG A 3 3.17 -24.23 -0.68
N GLU A 4 2.14 -24.52 0.11
CA GLU A 4 0.94 -23.72 0.39
C GLU A 4 1.22 -22.43 1.18
N TYR A 5 2.36 -22.30 1.86
CA TYR A 5 2.79 -21.04 2.49
C TYR A 5 3.59 -20.11 1.55
N ARG A 6 4.06 -20.59 0.39
CA ARG A 6 4.86 -19.78 -0.55
C ARG A 6 4.03 -18.80 -1.41
N GLU A 7 2.71 -18.85 -1.32
CA GLU A 7 1.80 -18.19 -2.28
C GLU A 7 0.72 -17.29 -1.63
N LEU A 8 0.96 -16.75 -0.43
CA LEU A 8 0.26 -15.52 -0.02
C LEU A 8 0.90 -14.36 -0.80
N ALA A 9 0.58 -14.28 -2.09
CA ALA A 9 1.15 -13.33 -3.03
C ALA A 9 1.15 -11.90 -2.45
N THR A 10 2.33 -11.44 -2.03
CA THR A 10 2.56 -10.05 -1.67
C THR A 10 2.62 -9.25 -2.96
N GLU A 11 1.45 -8.84 -3.44
CA GLU A 11 1.31 -8.08 -4.68
C GLU A 11 2.03 -6.73 -4.53
N THR A 12 3.24 -6.65 -5.07
CA THR A 12 4.07 -5.45 -4.97
C THR A 12 3.57 -4.42 -5.96
N SER A 13 3.19 -3.24 -5.47
CA SER A 13 2.71 -2.13 -6.31
C SER A 13 3.80 -1.09 -6.50
N TYR A 14 3.97 -0.60 -7.74
CA TYR A 14 4.78 0.59 -8.00
C TYR A 14 3.95 1.83 -7.65
N ILE A 15 4.48 2.66 -6.76
CA ILE A 15 3.90 3.96 -6.41
C ILE A 15 4.72 5.08 -7.04
N SER A 16 4.02 6.07 -7.60
CA SER A 16 4.61 7.26 -8.23
C SER A 16 4.10 8.57 -7.63
N ALA A 17 2.99 8.52 -6.90
CA ALA A 17 2.39 9.64 -6.18
C ALA A 17 1.82 9.21 -4.82
N VAL A 18 1.54 10.21 -3.96
CA VAL A 18 0.91 9.98 -2.64
C VAL A 18 -0.46 9.30 -2.79
N SER A 19 -1.22 9.61 -3.84
CA SER A 19 -2.53 9.01 -4.13
C SER A 19 -2.48 7.50 -4.31
N ASP A 20 -1.38 6.98 -4.88
CA ASP A 20 -1.20 5.54 -5.11
C ASP A 20 -1.10 4.84 -3.75
N LEU A 21 -0.22 5.33 -2.89
CA LEU A 21 -0.02 4.80 -1.55
C LEU A 21 -1.25 4.99 -0.64
N ALA A 22 -1.93 6.13 -0.76
CA ALA A 22 -3.18 6.41 -0.04
C ALA A 22 -4.28 5.41 -0.40
N SER A 23 -4.40 5.06 -1.68
CA SER A 23 -5.39 4.09 -2.16
C SER A 23 -5.10 2.69 -1.63
N ILE A 24 -3.83 2.28 -1.60
CA ILE A 24 -3.38 1.02 -1.01
C ILE A 24 -3.70 0.99 0.49
N ALA A 25 -3.33 2.04 1.22
CA ALA A 25 -3.57 2.14 2.66
C ALA A 25 -5.08 2.11 3.00
N ARG A 26 -5.90 2.88 2.28
CA ARG A 26 -7.36 2.90 2.46
C ARG A 26 -7.98 1.53 2.18
N SER A 27 -7.54 0.86 1.12
CA SER A 27 -8.02 -0.48 0.75
C SER A 27 -7.67 -1.50 1.83
N ARG A 28 -6.42 -1.51 2.31
CA ARG A 28 -5.98 -2.37 3.42
C ARG A 28 -6.77 -2.10 4.69
N ARG A 29 -6.95 -0.84 5.08
CA ARG A 29 -7.75 -0.45 6.24
C ARG A 29 -9.19 -0.99 6.16
N ASN A 30 -9.82 -0.89 4.99
CA ASN A 30 -11.18 -1.38 4.77
C ASN A 30 -11.25 -2.92 4.84
N ILE A 31 -10.27 -3.64 4.30
CA ILE A 31 -10.18 -5.11 4.41
C ILE A 31 -10.08 -5.54 5.88
N LEU A 32 -9.29 -4.80 6.67
CA LEU A 32 -9.17 -5.02 8.13
C LEU A 32 -10.39 -4.51 8.91
N GLN A 33 -11.39 -3.92 8.25
CA GLN A 33 -12.59 -3.34 8.86
C GLN A 33 -12.31 -2.28 9.93
N LEU A 34 -11.18 -1.57 9.80
CA LEU A 34 -10.76 -0.56 10.76
C LEU A 34 -11.34 0.81 10.40
N SER A 35 -11.77 1.57 11.42
CA SER A 35 -12.13 2.97 11.22
C SER A 35 -10.89 3.85 11.07
N GLN A 36 -11.05 5.04 10.48
CA GLN A 36 -9.97 6.02 10.39
C GLN A 36 -9.46 6.46 11.78
N SER A 37 -10.33 6.49 12.80
CA SER A 37 -9.92 6.80 14.18
C SER A 37 -9.05 5.70 14.76
N HIS A 38 -9.43 4.44 14.55
CA HIS A 38 -8.70 3.30 15.07
C HIS A 38 -7.27 3.24 14.52
N ILE A 39 -7.10 3.40 13.20
CA ILE A 39 -5.75 3.40 12.64
C ILE A 39 -4.94 4.63 13.05
N ALA A 40 -5.61 5.78 13.28
CA ALA A 40 -4.94 6.98 13.77
C ALA A 40 -4.33 6.74 15.16
N GLU A 41 -5.07 6.09 16.05
CA GLU A 41 -4.60 5.70 17.38
C GLU A 41 -3.44 4.71 17.28
N GLN A 42 -3.58 3.63 16.51
CA GLN A 42 -2.52 2.64 16.34
C GLN A 42 -1.23 3.23 15.74
N ALA A 43 -1.35 4.12 14.77
CA ALA A 43 -0.22 4.80 14.15
C ALA A 43 0.30 6.00 14.98
N SER A 44 -0.32 6.32 16.12
CA SER A 44 0.03 7.49 16.95
C SER A 44 -0.02 8.84 16.18
N VAL A 45 -1.01 9.01 15.32
CA VAL A 45 -1.27 10.22 14.53
C VAL A 45 -2.67 10.78 14.80
N GLY A 46 -2.92 12.04 14.44
CA GLY A 46 -4.26 12.60 14.52
C GLY A 46 -5.19 12.05 13.44
N ARG A 47 -6.47 11.82 13.74
CA ARG A 47 -7.47 11.38 12.75
C ARG A 47 -7.50 12.24 11.47
N ARG A 48 -7.30 13.55 11.60
CA ARG A 48 -7.24 14.47 10.45
C ARG A 48 -6.08 14.14 9.50
N PHE A 49 -4.97 13.61 10.03
CA PHE A 49 -3.87 13.11 9.21
C PHE A 49 -4.33 11.94 8.33
N ILE A 50 -5.06 10.96 8.88
CA ILE A 50 -5.59 9.83 8.10
C ILE A 50 -6.54 10.31 7.00
N ILE A 51 -7.41 11.28 7.29
CA ILE A 51 -8.31 11.87 6.29
C ILE A 51 -7.52 12.53 5.15
N ASP A 52 -6.55 13.39 5.50
CA ASP A 52 -5.72 14.08 4.51
C ASP A 52 -4.88 13.07 3.70
N PHE A 53 -4.31 12.05 4.35
CA PHE A 53 -3.53 11.00 3.71
C PHE A 53 -4.38 10.16 2.75
N GLU A 54 -5.52 9.61 3.19
CA GLU A 54 -6.41 8.80 2.34
C GLU A 54 -7.05 9.59 1.20
N SER A 55 -7.10 10.93 1.31
CA SER A 55 -7.50 11.81 0.20
C SER A 55 -6.41 12.03 -0.85
N GLY A 56 -5.18 11.57 -0.58
CA GLY A 56 -4.04 11.71 -1.49
C GLY A 56 -3.37 13.09 -1.41
N LYS A 57 -3.47 13.81 -0.29
CA LYS A 57 -2.88 15.16 -0.13
C LYS A 57 -1.39 15.15 -0.50
N PRO A 58 -0.94 15.93 -1.52
CA PRO A 58 0.45 15.88 -1.98
C PRO A 58 1.48 16.31 -0.93
N SER A 59 1.10 17.24 -0.04
CA SER A 59 1.95 17.79 1.03
C SER A 59 1.86 17.01 2.34
N ILE A 60 1.49 15.72 2.30
CA ILE A 60 1.44 14.87 3.48
C ILE A 60 2.86 14.65 4.06
N GLN A 61 2.95 14.58 5.39
CA GLN A 61 4.24 14.36 6.07
C GLN A 61 4.63 12.88 5.98
N MET A 62 5.73 12.58 5.28
CA MET A 62 6.16 11.20 4.98
C MET A 62 6.45 10.35 6.23
N ASP A 63 7.03 10.92 7.28
CA ASP A 63 7.34 10.18 8.52
C ASP A 63 6.09 9.56 9.15
N LYS A 64 4.97 10.29 9.10
CA LYS A 64 3.67 9.80 9.57
C LYS A 64 3.03 8.81 8.61
N VAL A 65 3.31 8.91 7.31
CA VAL A 65 2.91 7.89 6.34
C VAL A 65 3.58 6.56 6.69
N PHE A 66 4.87 6.56 7.05
CA PHE A 66 5.55 5.34 7.50
C PHE A 66 4.91 4.72 8.75
N GLN A 67 4.50 5.54 9.73
CA GLN A 67 3.77 5.06 10.91
C GLN A 67 2.45 4.39 10.55
N VAL A 68 1.69 4.98 9.62
CA VAL A 68 0.42 4.42 9.15
C VAL A 68 0.64 3.13 8.35
N CYS A 69 1.65 3.09 7.47
CA CYS A 69 2.00 1.87 6.75
C CYS A 69 2.35 0.74 7.70
N TYR A 70 3.18 1.01 8.71
CA TYR A 70 3.52 0.03 9.74
C TYR A 70 2.28 -0.49 10.48
N ALA A 71 1.38 0.41 10.90
CA ALA A 71 0.15 0.03 11.60
C ALA A 71 -0.85 -0.77 10.74
N LEU A 72 -0.72 -0.74 9.42
CA LEU A 72 -1.56 -1.48 8.46
C LEU A 72 -0.93 -2.77 7.93
N ASP A 73 0.24 -3.15 8.44
CA ASP A 73 1.08 -4.23 7.90
C ASP A 73 1.46 -4.02 6.43
N ILE A 74 1.74 -2.76 6.05
CA ILE A 74 2.20 -2.39 4.70
C ILE A 74 3.71 -2.16 4.75
N GLU A 75 4.44 -2.97 4.01
CA GLU A 75 5.88 -2.79 3.82
C GLU A 75 6.16 -1.91 2.60
N LEU A 76 7.01 -0.90 2.79
CA LEU A 76 7.54 -0.08 1.69
C LEU A 76 8.96 -0.51 1.38
N MET A 77 9.18 -0.94 0.14
CA MET A 77 10.49 -1.41 -0.32
C MET A 77 11.09 -0.44 -1.34
N ALA A 78 12.31 0.03 -1.07
CA ALA A 78 13.11 0.72 -2.07
C ALA A 78 13.79 -0.30 -2.98
N LYS A 79 13.41 -0.35 -4.25
CA LYS A 79 14.09 -1.15 -5.27
C LYS A 79 14.93 -0.23 -6.15
N ARG A 80 16.20 -0.56 -6.35
CA ARG A 80 17.02 0.13 -7.37
C ARG A 80 16.37 -0.09 -8.74
N SER A 81 15.87 0.98 -9.35
CA SER A 81 15.41 0.90 -10.73
C SER A 81 16.59 0.51 -11.61
N ARG A 82 16.49 -0.63 -12.29
CA ARG A 82 17.19 -0.81 -13.56
C ARG A 82 16.31 -0.11 -14.59
N GLN A 83 16.74 1.06 -15.06
CA GLN A 83 16.45 1.68 -16.36
C GLN A 83 15.59 2.96 -16.41
N LYS A 84 16.13 3.93 -17.17
CA LYS A 84 15.34 4.86 -17.99
C LYS A 84 14.62 4.02 -19.05
N ASN A 85 13.36 3.63 -18.84
CA ASN A 85 12.30 3.57 -19.87
C ASN A 85 11.05 2.81 -19.37
N LYS A 86 10.05 3.63 -19.04
CA LYS A 86 8.61 3.47 -19.32
C LYS A 86 8.29 2.30 -20.26
N LEU A 87 7.64 1.24 -19.78
CA LEU A 87 6.59 0.52 -20.50
C LEU A 87 5.71 -0.20 -19.47
N LEU A 88 4.42 0.10 -19.57
CA LEU A 88 3.33 -0.27 -18.68
C LEU A 88 3.01 -1.78 -18.81
N VAL A 89 2.54 -2.36 -17.70
CA VAL A 89 2.13 -3.77 -17.51
C VAL A 89 1.06 -4.25 -18.52
N PRO A 90 0.87 -5.58 -18.62
CA PRO A 90 -0.46 -6.05 -18.21
C PRO A 90 -0.43 -7.24 -17.25
N VAL A 91 -1.40 -7.19 -16.33
CA VAL A 91 -1.92 -8.28 -15.51
C VAL A 91 -2.71 -9.20 -16.44
N GLU A 92 -2.05 -10.17 -17.08
CA GLU A 92 -2.75 -11.28 -17.75
C GLU A 92 -1.97 -12.57 -17.59
N PHE A 93 -2.48 -13.48 -16.76
CA PHE A 93 -2.35 -14.91 -16.98
C PHE A 93 -3.69 -15.59 -16.71
N MET A 94 -4.62 -15.39 -17.63
CA MET A 94 -5.69 -16.35 -17.89
C MET A 94 -5.08 -17.46 -18.76
N GLY A 95 -4.49 -18.46 -18.11
CA GLY A 95 -4.00 -19.67 -18.79
C GLY A 95 -5.11 -20.72 -18.88
N ARG A 96 -5.89 -20.70 -19.97
CA ARG A 96 -6.42 -21.95 -20.54
C ARG A 96 -5.30 -22.63 -21.35
N ALA A 97 -5.46 -23.95 -21.49
CA ALA A 97 -4.75 -24.92 -22.34
C ALA A 97 -3.59 -25.64 -21.61
N ARG A 98 -3.56 -26.97 -21.48
CA ARG A 98 -4.29 -28.07 -22.15
C ARG A 98 -4.64 -29.16 -21.15
#